data_AF-A0A0X3PSI1-F1
#
_entry.id   AF-A0A0X3PSI1-F1
#
_cell.length_a   1.000
_cell.length_b   1.000
_cell.length_c   1.000
_cell.angle_alpha   90.00
_cell.angle_beta   90.00
_cell.angle_gamma   90.00
#
_symmetry.space_group_name_H-M   'P 1'
#
loop_
_entity.id
_entity.type
_entity.pdbx_description
1 polymer ?
#
loop_
_entity_poly.entity_id
_entity_poly.type
_entity_poly.pdbx_seq_one_letter_code
_entity_poly.pdbx_strand_id
1 'polypeptide(L)'
;MMAGLFSVSKTRDLFSYTVITTDAVNEVASIHNRMPVKFGYTSIYLPLKVIFANFDDAMRWVQGGLVSAGEVRSFLTEMIAKLPHMNLLVYPVTPMVNSSAFDDPACIKPQGLLPSVTMKSKTTPSKTLDAFMIISPKVGAVGKKEGSYKRSPP
;
A
#
# COMPACT_ATOMS: atom_id res chain seq x y z
N MET A 1 -7.42 11.19 7.10
CA MET A 1 -8.35 10.04 7.10
C MET A 1 -8.02 9.12 5.92
N MET A 2 -8.40 7.84 5.92
CA MET A 2 -8.12 6.90 4.81
C MET A 2 -9.41 6.42 4.15
N ALA A 3 -9.39 6.25 2.83
CA ALA A 3 -10.52 5.70 2.08
C ALA A 3 -10.60 4.19 2.28
N GLY A 4 -11.81 3.68 2.55
CA GLY A 4 -12.05 2.26 2.75
C GLY A 4 -13.43 1.83 2.25
N LEU A 5 -13.53 0.54 1.90
CA LEU A 5 -14.79 -0.13 1.58
C LEU A 5 -15.15 -1.05 2.74
N PHE A 6 -16.43 -1.20 3.03
CA PHE A 6 -16.88 -2.07 4.11
C PHE A 6 -17.93 -3.08 3.61
N SER A 7 -18.09 -4.16 4.37
CA SER A 7 -19.15 -5.14 4.20
C SER A 7 -19.65 -5.61 5.56
N VAL A 8 -20.93 -5.98 5.62
CA VAL A 8 -21.58 -6.46 6.84
C VAL A 8 -22.14 -7.84 6.59
N SER A 9 -21.67 -8.82 7.36
CA SER A 9 -22.22 -10.17 7.37
C SER A 9 -23.20 -10.33 8.53
N LYS A 10 -24.50 -10.32 8.21
CA LYS A 10 -25.56 -10.53 9.21
C LYS A 10 -25.51 -11.92 9.85
N THR A 11 -25.02 -12.93 9.12
CA THR A 11 -24.96 -14.31 9.60
C THR A 11 -23.85 -14.54 10.63
N ARG A 12 -22.80 -13.71 10.60
CA ARG A 12 -21.64 -13.81 11.51
C ARG A 12 -21.57 -12.65 12.49
N ASP A 13 -22.56 -11.76 12.47
CA ASP A 13 -22.54 -10.46 13.16
C ASP A 13 -21.18 -9.74 13.01
N LEU A 14 -20.67 -9.71 11.77
CA LEU A 14 -19.32 -9.25 11.46
C LEU A 14 -19.36 -8.04 10.53
N PHE A 15 -18.80 -6.94 11.00
CA PHE A 15 -18.40 -5.81 10.18
C PHE A 15 -16.94 -5.98 9.77
N SER A 16 -16.64 -5.86 8.48
CA SER A 16 -15.27 -5.85 7.97
C SER A 16 -15.05 -4.74 6.97
N TYR A 17 -13.81 -4.27 6.88
CA TYR A 17 -13.43 -3.24 5.93
C TYR A 17 -12.09 -3.54 5.28
N THR A 18 -11.86 -2.92 4.14
CA THR A 18 -10.58 -2.91 3.43
C THR A 18 -10.18 -1.46 3.14
N VAL A 19 -8.88 -1.18 3.19
CA VAL A 19 -8.32 0.14 2.89
C VAL A 19 -7.95 0.19 1.41
N ILE A 20 -8.38 1.24 0.72
CA ILE A 20 -8.04 1.46 -0.68
C ILE A 20 -6.61 1.99 -0.76
N THR A 21 -5.79 1.38 -1.62
CA THR A 21 -4.39 1.76 -1.81
C THR A 21 -4.12 2.28 -3.22
N THR A 22 -3.08 3.09 -3.35
CA THR A 22 -2.55 3.64 -4.60
C THR A 22 -1.02 3.57 -4.58
N ASP A 23 -0.38 3.95 -5.67
CA ASP A 23 1.08 4.06 -5.73
C ASP A 23 1.57 5.15 -4.77
N ALA A 24 2.70 4.88 -4.13
CA ALA A 24 3.27 5.81 -3.15
C ALA A 24 3.85 7.05 -3.84
N VAL A 25 3.70 8.19 -3.16
CA VAL A 25 4.26 9.49 -3.56
C VAL A 25 5.01 10.12 -2.39
N ASN A 26 5.82 11.15 -2.66
CA ASN A 26 6.61 11.88 -1.67
C ASN A 26 7.55 10.95 -0.87
N GLU A 27 7.84 11.30 0.39
CA GLU A 27 8.73 10.53 1.27
C GLU A 27 8.31 9.06 1.45
N VAL A 28 7.01 8.78 1.31
CA VAL A 28 6.47 7.42 1.43
C VAL A 28 7.01 6.52 0.30
N ALA A 29 7.23 7.07 -0.90
CA ALA A 29 7.75 6.33 -2.04
C ALA A 29 9.17 5.80 -1.82
N SER A 30 9.95 6.43 -0.94
CA SER A 30 11.28 5.93 -0.55
C SER A 30 11.22 4.74 0.41
N ILE A 31 10.08 4.51 1.05
CA ILE A 31 9.88 3.48 2.10
C ILE A 31 9.11 2.29 1.54
N HIS A 32 8.07 2.54 0.73
CA HIS A 32 7.21 1.51 0.15
C HIS A 32 6.63 1.98 -1.18
N ASN A 33 6.33 1.07 -2.10
CA ASN A 33 5.77 1.40 -3.43
C ASN A 33 4.26 1.69 -3.42
N ARG A 34 3.57 1.43 -2.30
CA ARG A 34 2.13 1.61 -2.12
C ARG A 34 1.83 2.42 -0.88
N MET A 35 0.77 3.22 -0.93
CA MET A 35 0.25 3.98 0.21
C MET A 35 -1.29 3.98 0.22
N PRO A 36 -1.93 4.19 1.38
CA PRO A 36 -3.38 4.35 1.42
C PRO A 36 -3.82 5.65 0.75
N VAL A 37 -5.00 5.64 0.15
CA VAL A 37 -5.66 6.88 -0.30
C VAL A 37 -6.07 7.67 0.95
N LYS A 38 -5.63 8.93 1.04
CA LYS A 38 -5.86 9.79 2.19
C LYS A 38 -6.73 10.99 1.83
N PHE A 39 -7.61 11.38 2.75
CA PHE A 39 -8.36 12.66 2.71
C PHE A 39 -7.67 13.70 3.58
N GLY A 40 -7.42 14.88 3.02
CA GLY A 40 -6.72 16.00 3.68
C GLY A 40 -6.15 17.02 2.69
N TYR A 41 -5.86 18.23 3.17
CA TYR A 41 -5.00 19.18 2.47
C TYR A 41 -4.10 19.87 3.50
N THR A 42 -2.89 20.24 3.09
CA THR A 42 -1.98 21.02 3.94
C THR A 42 -2.19 22.50 3.63
N SER A 43 -2.84 23.25 4.54
CA SER A 43 -2.88 24.71 4.41
C SER A 43 -1.50 25.28 4.77
N ILE A 44 -0.94 26.10 3.88
CA ILE A 44 0.38 26.74 4.04
C ILE A 44 0.24 28.20 4.47
N TYR A 45 -0.88 28.58 5.11
CA TYR A 45 -1.04 29.90 5.69
C TYR A 45 -0.66 29.84 7.17
N LEU A 46 0.41 30.59 7.53
CA LEU A 46 0.94 30.85 8.88
C LEU A 46 1.92 29.79 9.44
N PRO A 47 2.85 30.17 10.35
CA PRO A 47 4.04 29.36 10.71
C PRO A 47 3.75 28.03 11.41
N LEU A 48 2.50 27.67 11.65
CA LEU A 48 2.10 26.32 12.05
C LEU A 48 1.65 25.53 10.83
N LYS A 49 2.43 24.53 10.43
CA LYS A 49 1.98 23.46 9.52
C LYS A 49 0.87 22.65 10.22
N VAL A 50 -0.38 23.03 10.03
CA VAL A 50 -1.54 22.27 10.51
C VAL A 50 -2.05 21.39 9.38
N ILE A 51 -2.04 20.07 9.61
CA ILE A 51 -2.72 19.13 8.71
C ILE A 51 -4.22 19.25 9.02
N PHE A 52 -4.95 20.01 8.20
CA PHE A 52 -6.41 19.98 8.27
C PHE A 52 -6.90 18.73 7.53
N ALA A 53 -7.56 17.84 8.25
CA ALA A 53 -8.37 16.83 7.60
C ALA A 53 -9.44 17.58 6.78
N ASN A 54 -9.47 17.38 5.46
CA ASN A 54 -10.52 17.94 4.64
C ASN A 54 -11.79 17.16 4.98
N PHE A 55 -12.52 17.69 5.95
CA PHE A 55 -13.71 17.05 6.49
C PHE A 55 -14.75 16.90 5.38
N ASP A 56 -14.82 17.85 4.43
CA ASP A 56 -15.75 17.80 3.31
C ASP A 56 -15.50 16.60 2.39
N ASP A 57 -14.25 16.31 2.02
CA ASP A 57 -13.90 15.15 1.20
C ASP A 57 -14.24 13.83 1.94
N ALA A 58 -13.93 13.77 3.24
CA ALA A 58 -14.26 12.60 4.06
C ALA A 58 -15.77 12.42 4.25
N MET A 59 -16.51 13.51 4.47
CA MET A 59 -17.96 13.49 4.60
C MET A 59 -18.62 13.11 3.27
N ARG A 60 -18.11 13.62 2.15
CA ARG A 60 -18.57 13.22 0.81
C ARG A 60 -18.33 11.74 0.54
N TRP A 61 -17.22 11.17 1.04
CA TRP A 61 -16.97 9.73 0.97
C TRP A 61 -17.97 8.92 1.80
N VAL A 62 -18.31 9.37 3.01
CA VAL A 62 -19.14 8.60 3.96
C VAL A 62 -20.64 8.78 3.74
N GLN A 63 -21.11 9.98 3.39
CA GLN A 63 -22.54 10.32 3.35
C GLN A 63 -23.25 9.93 2.04
N GLY A 64 -22.61 9.12 1.18
CA GLY A 64 -23.29 8.55 0.01
C GLY A 64 -23.67 9.57 -1.06
N GLY A 65 -23.01 10.74 -1.11
CA GLY A 65 -23.15 11.69 -2.22
C GLY A 65 -22.56 11.18 -3.54
N LEU A 66 -21.98 9.99 -3.55
CA LEU A 66 -21.46 9.28 -4.72
C LEU A 66 -22.44 8.15 -5.02
N VAL A 67 -23.34 8.36 -5.99
CA VAL A 67 -24.46 7.46 -6.25
C VAL A 67 -24.12 6.39 -7.29
N SER A 68 -23.03 6.57 -8.03
CA SER A 68 -22.58 5.66 -9.08
C SER A 68 -21.12 5.24 -8.93
N ALA A 69 -20.78 4.06 -9.48
CA ALA A 69 -19.39 3.60 -9.57
C ALA A 69 -18.51 4.57 -10.37
N GLY A 70 -19.09 5.28 -11.34
CA GLY A 70 -18.40 6.32 -12.11
C GLY A 70 -17.97 7.50 -11.24
N GLU A 71 -18.89 8.03 -10.42
CA GLU A 71 -18.59 9.13 -9.49
C GLU A 71 -17.59 8.72 -8.42
N VAL A 72 -17.73 7.52 -7.86
CA VAL A 72 -16.77 6.97 -6.89
C VAL A 72 -15.36 6.91 -7.49
N ARG A 73 -15.24 6.44 -8.74
CA ARG A 73 -13.95 6.40 -9.44
C ARG A 73 -13.39 7.79 -9.66
N SER A 74 -14.19 8.72 -10.18
CA SER A 74 -13.77 10.10 -10.43
C SER A 74 -13.31 10.78 -9.14
N PHE A 75 -14.06 10.60 -8.05
CA PHE A 75 -13.71 11.13 -6.75
C PHE A 75 -12.38 10.54 -6.23
N LEU A 76 -12.19 9.22 -6.31
CA LEU A 76 -10.92 8.59 -5.92
C LEU A 76 -9.74 9.09 -6.77
N THR A 77 -9.92 9.26 -8.08
CA THR A 77 -8.90 9.83 -8.97
C THR A 77 -8.52 11.25 -8.53
N GLU A 78 -9.51 12.09 -8.20
CA GLU A 78 -9.25 13.44 -7.69
C GLU A 78 -8.46 13.40 -6.36
N MET A 79 -8.82 12.52 -5.42
CA MET A 79 -8.10 12.38 -4.15
C MET A 79 -6.67 11.90 -4.35
N ILE A 80 -6.46 10.93 -5.24
CA ILE A 80 -5.11 10.42 -5.57
C ILE A 80 -4.25 11.55 -6.15
N ALA A 81 -4.80 12.39 -7.02
CA ALA A 81 -4.10 13.54 -7.58
C ALA A 81 -3.69 14.59 -6.53
N LYS A 82 -4.38 14.66 -5.37
CA LYS A 82 -4.02 15.55 -4.26
C LYS A 82 -2.85 15.02 -3.41
N LEU A 83 -2.54 13.72 -3.45
CA LEU A 83 -1.54 13.09 -2.57
C LEU A 83 -0.12 13.68 -2.69
N PRO A 84 0.41 13.99 -3.90
CA PRO A 84 1.74 14.61 -4.02
C PRO A 84 1.84 15.96 -3.32
N HIS A 85 0.72 16.66 -3.16
CA HIS A 85 0.66 17.97 -2.50
C HIS A 85 0.44 17.87 -0.98
N MET A 86 0.29 16.67 -0.43
CA MET A 86 0.20 16.46 1.01
C MET A 86 1.58 16.48 1.67
N ASN A 87 1.71 17.24 2.75
CA ASN A 87 2.91 17.23 3.58
C ASN A 87 2.88 16.06 4.57
N LEU A 88 3.34 14.89 4.12
CA LEU A 88 3.47 13.71 4.97
C LEU A 88 4.86 13.68 5.62
N LEU A 89 4.87 13.72 6.95
CA LEU A 89 6.09 13.53 7.74
C LEU A 89 6.22 12.04 8.07
N VAL A 90 7.42 11.49 7.90
CA VAL A 90 7.73 10.11 8.23
C VAL A 90 8.99 10.06 9.06
N TYR A 91 8.98 9.22 10.09
CA TYR A 91 10.08 9.06 11.03
C TYR A 91 10.33 7.57 11.29
N PRO A 92 11.60 7.14 11.47
CA PRO A 92 11.91 5.80 11.92
C PRO A 92 11.39 5.58 13.36
N VAL A 93 10.89 4.38 13.63
CA VAL A 93 10.36 3.97 14.94
C VAL A 93 11.03 2.68 15.41
N THR A 94 10.78 2.29 16.66
CA THR A 94 11.32 1.05 17.23
C THR A 94 10.79 -0.21 16.53
N PRO A 95 11.62 -1.26 16.34
CA PRO A 95 11.17 -2.55 15.83
C PRO A 95 10.13 -3.27 16.70
N MET A 96 9.83 -2.77 17.91
CA MET A 96 8.75 -3.33 18.75
C MET A 96 7.41 -3.37 18.01
N VAL A 97 7.14 -2.38 17.14
CA VAL A 97 5.91 -2.30 16.34
C VAL A 97 5.73 -3.46 15.36
N ASN A 98 6.78 -4.25 15.09
CA ASN A 98 6.71 -5.41 14.20
C ASN A 98 5.91 -6.57 14.80
N SER A 99 5.70 -6.58 16.13
CA SER A 99 4.88 -7.59 16.81
C SER A 99 3.60 -6.95 17.33
N SER A 100 2.46 -7.52 16.95
CA SER A 100 1.14 -7.09 17.41
C SER A 100 0.88 -7.37 18.90
N ALA A 101 1.81 -8.02 19.60
CA ALA A 101 1.73 -8.22 21.05
C ALA A 101 2.06 -6.96 21.87
N PHE A 102 2.70 -5.96 21.25
CA PHE A 102 3.05 -4.71 21.91
C PHE A 102 2.05 -3.60 21.52
N ASP A 103 1.23 -3.20 22.48
CA ASP A 103 0.34 -2.03 22.39
C ASP A 103 0.83 -0.95 23.36
N ASP A 104 1.96 -0.32 22.99
CA ASP A 104 2.64 0.68 23.81
C ASP A 104 2.96 1.94 22.97
N PRO A 105 2.81 3.16 23.52
CA PRO A 105 3.13 4.41 22.82
C PRO A 105 4.56 4.49 22.27
N ALA A 106 5.51 3.75 22.85
CA ALA A 106 6.88 3.65 22.35
C ALA A 106 6.93 3.13 20.90
N CYS A 107 5.94 2.33 20.46
CA CYS A 107 5.88 1.77 19.11
C CYS A 107 5.77 2.83 18.00
N ILE A 108 5.22 4.02 18.31
CA ILE A 108 5.08 5.13 17.35
C ILE A 108 6.00 6.31 17.65
N LYS A 109 6.84 6.22 18.69
CA LYS A 109 7.76 7.28 19.08
C LYS A 109 8.91 7.37 18.06
N PRO A 110 9.16 8.56 17.46
CA PRO A 110 10.31 8.75 16.59
C PRO A 110 11.60 8.38 17.31
N GLN A 111 12.43 7.56 16.69
CA GLN A 111 13.82 7.42 17.12
C GLN A 111 14.54 8.72 16.75
N GLY A 112 15.19 9.34 17.74
CA GLY A 112 15.96 10.57 17.51
C GLY A 112 16.95 10.36 16.35
N LEU A 113 17.12 11.39 15.52
CA LEU A 113 18.10 11.45 14.43
C LEU A 113 19.53 11.33 15.00
N LEU A 114 19.92 10.13 15.39
CA LEU A 114 21.33 9.76 15.45
C LEU A 114 21.68 9.25 14.06
N PRO A 115 22.63 9.88 13.34
CA PRO A 115 23.09 9.34 12.08
C PRO A 115 23.73 7.98 12.36
N SER A 116 23.03 6.90 12.04
CA SER A 116 23.63 5.57 12.01
C SER A 116 24.50 5.47 10.77
N VAL A 117 25.70 6.07 10.85
CA VAL A 117 26.84 5.58 10.08
C VAL A 117 27.44 4.47 10.91
N THR A 118 27.06 3.22 10.68
CA THR A 118 28.00 2.09 10.79
C THR A 118 27.47 0.81 10.12
N MET A 119 28.07 0.57 8.94
CA MET A 119 28.56 -0.70 8.41
C MET A 119 27.59 -1.85 8.10
N LYS A 120 27.64 -2.25 6.82
CA LYS A 120 27.16 -3.52 6.27
C LYS A 120 27.49 -4.69 7.23
N SER A 121 26.49 -5.19 7.94
CA SER A 121 26.56 -6.56 8.46
C SER A 121 26.27 -7.51 7.30
N LYS A 122 27.28 -8.27 6.90
CA LYS A 122 27.11 -9.48 6.09
C LYS A 122 26.19 -10.42 6.87
N THR A 123 24.93 -10.53 6.47
CA THR A 123 24.00 -11.52 7.03
C THR A 123 23.74 -12.60 5.99
N THR A 124 24.07 -13.82 6.37
CA THR A 124 23.97 -15.09 5.66
C THR A 124 22.59 -15.30 5.03
N PRO A 125 22.48 -15.87 3.81
CA PRO A 125 21.19 -16.04 3.14
C PRO A 125 20.28 -16.98 3.95
N SER A 126 19.11 -16.47 4.34
CA SER A 126 18.05 -17.25 4.99
C SER A 126 17.39 -18.18 3.96
N LYS A 127 17.41 -19.49 4.23
CA LYS A 127 16.83 -20.56 3.38
C LYS A 127 15.29 -20.57 3.30
N THR A 128 14.63 -19.49 3.68
CA THR A 128 13.16 -19.43 3.76
C THR A 128 12.51 -18.85 2.50
N LEU A 129 13.29 -18.28 1.58
CA LEU A 129 12.80 -17.71 0.31
C LEU A 129 12.59 -18.75 -0.81
N ASP A 130 13.15 -19.96 -0.69
CA ASP A 130 12.97 -21.02 -1.71
C ASP A 130 11.59 -21.68 -1.64
N ALA A 131 10.87 -21.55 -0.52
CA ALA A 131 9.56 -22.20 -0.33
C ALA A 131 8.40 -21.47 -1.04
N PHE A 132 8.58 -20.21 -1.45
CA PHE A 132 7.51 -19.41 -2.09
C PHE A 132 7.61 -19.34 -3.63
N MET A 133 8.65 -19.90 -4.25
CA MET A 133 8.80 -19.91 -5.73
C MET A 133 8.35 -21.22 -6.41
N ILE A 134 7.81 -22.20 -5.68
CA ILE A 134 7.50 -23.54 -6.25
C ILE A 134 6.07 -23.69 -6.78
N ILE A 135 5.20 -22.68 -6.64
CA ILE A 135 3.81 -22.79 -7.12
C ILE A 135 3.53 -21.74 -8.20
N SER A 136 4.05 -22.00 -9.40
CA SER A 136 3.54 -21.39 -10.63
C SER A 136 3.21 -22.50 -11.64
N PRO A 137 1.93 -22.69 -12.02
CA PRO A 137 1.56 -23.63 -13.06
C PRO A 137 2.07 -23.14 -14.41
N LYS A 138 2.92 -23.94 -15.08
CA LYS A 138 3.28 -23.73 -16.49
C LYS A 138 2.07 -24.04 -17.37
N VAL A 139 1.40 -23.02 -17.88
CA VAL A 139 0.48 -23.13 -19.02
C VAL A 139 1.31 -23.32 -20.28
N GLY A 140 1.09 -24.42 -20.98
CA GLY A 140 1.84 -24.82 -22.16
C GLY A 140 1.65 -23.88 -23.35
N ALA A 141 2.76 -23.38 -23.88
CA ALA A 141 2.84 -22.81 -25.22
C ALA A 141 3.50 -23.85 -26.13
N VAL A 142 2.69 -24.41 -27.03
CA VAL A 142 3.13 -25.31 -28.12
C VAL A 142 3.95 -24.48 -29.12
N GLY A 143 5.26 -24.66 -29.10
CA GLY A 143 6.20 -24.12 -30.08
C GLY A 143 6.58 -25.17 -31.11
N LYS A 144 6.24 -24.90 -32.38
CA LYS A 144 6.61 -25.65 -33.59
C LYS A 144 8.09 -26.05 -33.63
N LYS A 145 8.38 -27.28 -34.07
CA LYS A 145 9.61 -27.61 -34.79
C LYS A 145 9.29 -28.51 -35.99
N GLU A 146 9.52 -27.97 -37.18
CA GLU A 146 9.65 -28.70 -38.44
C GLU A 146 11.07 -29.29 -38.57
N GLY A 147 11.17 -30.41 -39.29
CA GLY A 147 12.37 -30.81 -40.01
C GLY A 147 12.99 -32.15 -39.62
N SER A 148 12.65 -33.22 -40.36
CA SER A 148 13.60 -33.97 -41.21
C SER A 148 12.99 -35.29 -41.69
N TYR A 149 12.91 -35.44 -43.01
CA TYR A 149 12.39 -36.58 -43.77
C TYR A 149 13.28 -37.84 -43.65
N LYS A 150 12.66 -39.02 -43.55
CA LYS A 150 13.07 -40.23 -44.29
C LYS A 150 11.83 -41.03 -44.73
N ARG A 151 11.76 -41.35 -46.03
CA ARG A 151 10.72 -42.18 -46.69
C ARG A 151 11.11 -43.67 -46.71
N SER A 152 10.13 -44.53 -46.40
CA SER A 152 9.69 -45.85 -46.97
C SER A 152 10.74 -46.95 -47.30
N PRO A 153 10.41 -48.27 -47.40
CA PRO A 153 9.26 -48.92 -48.12
C PRO A 153 8.74 -50.21 -47.40
N PRO A 154 7.95 -51.13 -48.01
CA PRO A 154 7.23 -51.16 -49.30
C PRO A 154 5.70 -51.07 -49.21
#